data_AF-A0A2N1D3H1-F1
#
_entry.id   AF-A0A2N1D3H1-F1
#
_cell.length_a   1.000
_cell.length_b   1.000
_cell.length_c   1.000
_cell.angle_alpha   90.00
_cell.angle_beta   90.00
_cell.angle_gamma   90.00
#
_symmetry.space_group_name_H-M   'P 1'
#
loop_
_entity.id
_entity.type
_entity.pdbx_description
1 polymer ?
#
loop_
_entity_poly.entity_id
_entity_poly.type
_entity_poly.pdbx_seq_one_letter_code
_entity_poly.pdbx_strand_id
1 'polypeptide(L)'
;MISKQSNGARLVSNIKSAIGANLLPGLCLQLFALTIGLSYFYWPASQQTFQFFADLKAEYGAMYAVISTSIFGGLLPFLYLFLSGKIRFSPFIQLLFYISVWAALGGIINGFYGFQIPLFNLVLCFFVLILAILNVDER
;
A
#
# COMPACT_ATOMS: atom_id res chain seq x y z
N MET A 1 -41.07 -26.32 -3.13
CA MET A 1 -39.84 -27.11 -3.39
C MET A 1 -38.64 -26.20 -3.25
N ILE A 2 -37.88 -26.33 -2.16
CA ILE A 2 -36.63 -25.56 -1.95
C ILE A 2 -35.51 -26.34 -2.65
N SER A 3 -35.05 -25.86 -3.80
CA SER A 3 -33.92 -26.49 -4.50
C SER A 3 -32.66 -26.38 -3.64
N LYS A 4 -32.13 -27.52 -3.21
CA LYS A 4 -30.88 -27.61 -2.45
C LYS A 4 -29.72 -27.26 -3.39
N GLN A 5 -29.40 -25.98 -3.50
CA GLN A 5 -28.33 -25.49 -4.35
C GLN A 5 -26.99 -26.11 -3.90
N SER A 6 -26.29 -26.78 -4.81
CA SER A 6 -24.96 -27.36 -4.56
C SER A 6 -24.02 -26.32 -3.94
N ASN A 7 -23.20 -26.73 -2.96
CA ASN A 7 -22.22 -25.86 -2.30
C ASN A 7 -21.32 -25.13 -3.31
N GLY A 8 -21.00 -25.76 -4.45
CA GLY A 8 -20.24 -25.14 -5.54
C GLY A 8 -20.96 -23.99 -6.21
N ALA A 9 -22.28 -24.12 -6.48
CA ALA A 9 -23.07 -23.05 -7.09
C ALA A 9 -23.23 -21.84 -6.15
N ARG A 10 -23.31 -22.07 -4.83
CA ARG A 10 -23.28 -21.01 -3.82
C ARG A 10 -21.92 -20.29 -3.77
N LEU A 11 -20.82 -21.04 -3.84
CA LEU A 11 -19.47 -20.49 -3.86
C LEU A 11 -19.25 -19.57 -5.07
N VAL A 12 -19.60 -20.03 -6.28
CA VAL A 12 -19.47 -19.24 -7.52
C VAL A 12 -20.31 -17.96 -7.46
N SER A 13 -21.54 -18.03 -6.93
CA SER A 13 -22.39 -16.86 -6.74
C SER A 13 -21.77 -15.83 -5.78
N ASN A 14 -21.20 -16.29 -4.66
CA ASN A 14 -20.55 -15.43 -3.68
C ASN A 14 -19.30 -14.75 -4.27
N ILE A 15 -18.49 -15.48 -5.03
CA ILE A 15 -17.31 -14.93 -5.72
C ILE A 15 -17.74 -13.84 -6.71
N LYS A 16 -18.76 -14.11 -7.54
CA LYS A 16 -19.24 -13.14 -8.53
C LYS A 16 -19.76 -11.86 -7.87
N SER A 17 -20.49 -11.99 -6.77
CA SER A 17 -20.97 -10.84 -5.98
C SER A 17 -19.83 -10.04 -5.36
N ALA A 18 -18.84 -10.72 -4.75
CA ALA A 18 -17.68 -10.08 -4.15
C ALA A 18 -16.82 -9.34 -5.19
N ILE A 19 -16.63 -9.91 -6.39
CA ILE A 19 -15.93 -9.23 -7.48
C ILE A 19 -16.72 -7.99 -7.89
N GLY A 20 -18.03 -8.09 -8.10
CA GLY A 20 -18.87 -6.96 -8.49
C GLY A 20 -18.84 -5.80 -7.49
N ALA A 21 -18.87 -6.11 -6.18
CA ALA A 21 -18.84 -5.10 -5.12
C ALA A 21 -17.48 -4.38 -5.00
N ASN A 22 -16.37 -5.07 -5.33
CA ASN A 22 -15.02 -4.51 -5.19
C ASN A 22 -14.45 -3.96 -6.50
N LEU A 23 -15.04 -4.29 -7.66
CA LEU A 23 -14.53 -3.91 -8.97
C LEU A 23 -14.50 -2.39 -9.14
N LEU A 24 -15.62 -1.72 -8.85
CA LEU A 24 -15.72 -0.27 -9.01
C LEU A 24 -14.74 0.51 -8.10
N PRO A 25 -14.71 0.28 -6.77
CA PRO A 25 -13.75 0.98 -5.91
C PRO A 25 -12.30 0.62 -6.25
N GLY A 26 -12.02 -0.62 -6.65
CA GLY A 26 -10.69 -1.03 -7.11
C GLY A 26 -10.24 -0.28 -8.37
N LEU A 27 -11.13 -0.14 -9.36
CA LEU A 27 -10.83 0.55 -10.62
C LEU A 27 -10.63 2.05 -10.39
N CYS A 28 -11.42 2.68 -9.51
CA CYS A 28 -11.20 4.07 -9.10
C CYS A 28 -9.83 4.28 -8.44
N LEU A 29 -9.42 3.40 -7.53
CA LEU A 29 -8.09 3.48 -6.90
C LEU A 29 -6.96 3.31 -7.93
N GLN A 30 -7.12 2.39 -8.87
CA GLN A 30 -6.12 2.16 -9.92
C GLN A 30 -5.96 3.36 -10.85
N LEU A 31 -7.08 3.97 -11.27
CA LEU A 31 -7.05 5.19 -12.10
C LEU A 31 -6.41 6.36 -11.35
N PHE A 32 -6.67 6.48 -10.05
CA PHE A 32 -6.04 7.49 -9.21
C PHE A 32 -4.52 7.29 -9.12
N ALA A 33 -4.07 6.06 -8.85
CA ALA A 33 -2.64 5.72 -8.83
C ALA A 33 -1.97 5.97 -10.18
N LEU A 34 -2.62 5.61 -11.28
CA LEU A 34 -2.14 5.89 -12.64
C LEU A 34 -2.01 7.40 -12.87
N THR A 35 -2.98 8.20 -12.43
CA THR A 35 -2.96 9.64 -12.58
C THR A 35 -1.79 10.27 -11.82
N ILE A 36 -1.50 9.79 -10.59
CA ILE A 36 -0.31 10.21 -9.83
C ILE A 36 0.98 9.86 -10.58
N GLY A 37 1.08 8.65 -11.14
CA GLY A 37 2.24 8.25 -11.92
C GLY A 37 2.44 9.10 -13.18
N LEU A 38 1.36 9.36 -13.93
CA LEU A 38 1.40 10.20 -15.11
C LEU A 38 1.72 11.66 -14.77
N SER A 39 1.20 12.20 -13.67
CA SER A 39 1.55 13.55 -13.24
C SER A 39 3.03 13.66 -12.87
N TYR A 40 3.59 12.64 -12.22
CA TYR A 40 5.03 12.59 -11.94
C TYR A 40 5.89 12.69 -13.22
N PHE A 41 5.55 12.00 -14.31
CA PHE A 41 6.38 12.04 -15.51
C PHE A 41 6.07 13.19 -16.48
N TYR A 42 4.81 13.61 -16.60
CA TYR A 42 4.36 14.50 -17.66
C TYR A 42 3.93 15.89 -17.19
N TRP A 43 3.77 16.11 -15.87
CA TRP A 43 3.28 17.39 -15.33
C TRP A 43 4.34 18.08 -14.46
N PRO A 44 5.05 19.10 -14.98
CA PRO A 44 6.14 19.76 -14.25
C PRO A 44 5.69 20.40 -12.93
N ALA A 45 4.47 20.92 -12.87
CA ALA A 45 3.95 21.58 -11.67
C ALA A 45 3.72 20.61 -10.49
N SER A 46 3.58 19.30 -10.72
CA SER A 46 3.45 18.34 -9.61
C SER A 46 4.79 17.98 -8.97
N GLN A 47 5.91 18.29 -9.61
CA GLN A 47 7.25 17.98 -9.08
C GLN A 47 7.49 18.66 -7.73
N GLN A 48 7.05 19.91 -7.56
CA GLN A 48 7.22 20.63 -6.30
C GLN A 48 6.52 19.91 -5.14
N THR A 49 5.30 19.42 -5.37
CA THR A 49 4.54 18.67 -4.37
C THR A 49 5.20 17.33 -4.05
N PHE A 50 5.67 16.60 -5.07
CA PHE A 50 6.35 15.33 -4.85
C PHE A 50 7.69 15.50 -4.13
N GLN A 51 8.46 16.53 -4.49
CA GLN A 51 9.73 16.84 -3.84
C GLN A 51 9.52 17.19 -2.36
N PHE A 52 8.50 18.00 -2.04
CA PHE A 52 8.16 18.31 -0.66
C PHE A 52 7.95 17.05 0.20
N PHE A 53 7.17 16.07 -0.29
CA PHE A 53 6.96 14.82 0.43
C PHE A 53 8.21 13.93 0.46
N ALA A 54 9.03 13.96 -0.58
CA ALA A 54 10.30 13.24 -0.62
C ALA A 54 11.29 13.80 0.42
N ASP A 55 11.39 15.13 0.53
CA ASP A 55 12.25 15.82 1.49
C ASP A 55 11.79 15.54 2.92
N LEU A 56 10.48 15.63 3.20
CA LEU A 56 9.91 15.24 4.49
C LEU A 56 10.21 13.78 4.85
N LYS A 57 10.10 12.87 3.88
CA LYS A 57 10.41 11.45 4.10
C LYS A 57 11.90 11.24 4.37
N ALA A 58 12.78 11.98 3.69
CA ALA A 58 14.22 11.92 3.87
C ALA A 58 14.64 12.46 5.24
N GLU A 59 14.04 13.57 5.68
CA GLU A 59 14.33 14.21 6.97
C GLU A 59 13.85 13.37 8.16
N TYR A 60 12.59 12.93 8.14
CA TYR A 60 11.97 12.27 9.29
C TYR A 60 12.02 10.74 9.24
N GLY A 61 12.48 10.15 8.13
CA GLY A 61 12.77 8.72 8.00
C GLY A 61 11.63 7.80 8.48
N ALA A 62 11.90 6.99 9.50
CA ALA A 62 10.92 6.06 10.07
C ALA A 62 9.70 6.77 10.68
N MET A 63 9.89 7.94 11.29
CA MET A 63 8.80 8.68 11.95
C MET A 63 7.77 9.18 10.95
N TYR A 64 8.22 9.63 9.77
CA TYR A 64 7.31 9.94 8.66
C TYR A 64 6.47 8.73 8.26
N ALA A 65 7.06 7.54 8.15
CA ALA A 65 6.32 6.33 7.76
C ALA A 65 5.24 5.96 8.78
N VAL A 66 5.56 6.04 10.08
CA VAL A 66 4.62 5.77 11.17
C VAL A 66 3.46 6.76 11.15
N ILE A 67 3.75 8.06 11.06
CA ILE A 67 2.74 9.11 11.10
C ILE A 67 1.86 9.06 9.84
N SER A 68 2.45 9.04 8.65
CA SER A 68 1.68 8.98 7.40
C SER A 68 0.80 7.73 7.34
N THR A 69 1.33 6.56 7.70
CA THR A 69 0.57 5.29 7.66
C THR A 69 -0.57 5.29 8.68
N SER A 70 -0.36 5.82 9.89
CA SER A 70 -1.44 5.94 10.89
C SER A 70 -2.53 6.94 10.49
N ILE A 71 -2.19 8.00 9.75
CA ILE A 71 -3.18 8.96 9.23
C ILE A 71 -4.00 8.34 8.09
N PHE A 72 -3.33 7.82 7.05
CA PHE A 72 -4.01 7.33 5.85
C PHE A 72 -4.65 5.94 6.03
N GLY A 73 -4.05 5.07 6.85
CA GLY A 73 -4.58 3.73 7.15
C GLY A 73 -5.49 3.69 8.38
N GLY A 74 -5.25 4.55 9.37
CA GLY A 74 -5.99 4.54 10.64
C GLY A 74 -7.04 5.65 10.72
N LEU A 75 -6.59 6.91 10.78
CA LEU A 75 -7.46 8.06 11.05
C LEU A 75 -8.50 8.30 9.96
N LEU A 76 -8.09 8.38 8.68
CA LEU A 76 -9.02 8.67 7.59
C LEU A 76 -10.11 7.58 7.42
N PRO A 77 -9.78 6.27 7.42
CA PRO A 77 -10.80 5.23 7.36
C PRO A 77 -11.71 5.25 8.59
N PHE A 78 -11.18 5.53 9.79
CA PHE A 78 -12.01 5.71 10.98
C PHE A 78 -13.00 6.86 10.81
N LEU A 79 -12.54 8.03 10.35
CA LEU A 79 -13.40 9.19 10.11
C LEU A 79 -14.50 8.86 9.11
N TYR A 80 -14.17 8.15 8.02
CA TYR A 80 -15.17 7.69 7.06
C TYR A 80 -16.23 6.76 7.71
N LEU A 81 -15.79 5.77 8.49
CA LEU A 81 -16.72 4.85 9.17
C LEU A 81 -17.58 5.55 10.23
N PHE A 82 -17.01 6.51 10.94
CA PHE A 82 -17.69 7.33 11.94
C PHE A 82 -18.76 8.20 11.29
N LEU A 83 -18.40 8.95 10.23
CA LEU A 83 -19.33 9.80 9.47
C LEU A 83 -20.42 8.99 8.76
N SER A 84 -20.12 7.74 8.36
CA SER A 84 -21.09 6.81 7.78
C SER A 84 -22.05 6.18 8.80
N GLY A 85 -21.93 6.50 10.10
CA GLY A 85 -22.75 5.93 11.17
C GLY A 85 -22.53 4.42 11.39
N LYS A 86 -21.42 3.87 10.90
CA LYS A 86 -21.12 2.43 11.01
C LYS A 86 -20.46 2.06 12.34
N ILE A 87 -19.93 3.04 13.07
CA ILE A 87 -19.33 2.84 14.39
C ILE A 87 -20.42 2.93 15.46
N ARG A 88 -20.75 1.79 16.07
CA ARG A 88 -21.82 1.69 17.07
C ARG A 88 -21.35 1.68 18.52
N PHE A 89 -20.10 1.30 18.79
CA PHE A 89 -19.61 1.11 20.16
C PHE A 89 -18.19 1.65 20.35
N SER A 90 -18.00 2.44 21.41
CA SER A 90 -16.70 2.96 21.87
C SER A 90 -15.82 3.56 20.77
N PRO A 91 -16.26 4.66 20.12
CA PRO A 91 -15.56 5.27 18.98
C PRO A 91 -14.11 5.66 19.33
N PHE A 92 -13.86 6.16 20.53
CA PHE A 92 -12.51 6.54 20.97
C PHE A 92 -11.55 5.34 21.07
N ILE A 93 -12.03 4.20 21.58
CA ILE A 93 -11.21 2.98 21.69
C ILE A 93 -10.90 2.44 20.30
N GLN A 94 -11.89 2.44 19.41
CA GLN A 94 -11.69 2.02 18.01
C GLN A 94 -10.67 2.93 17.32
N LEU A 95 -10.78 4.26 17.46
CA LEU A 95 -9.83 5.22 16.90
C LEU A 95 -8.40 4.93 17.37
N LEU A 96 -8.22 4.78 18.69
CA LEU A 96 -6.90 4.50 19.26
C LEU A 96 -6.34 3.17 18.73
N PHE A 97 -7.17 2.15 18.63
CA PHE A 97 -6.78 0.86 18.05
C PHE A 97 -6.33 0.99 16.60
N TYR A 98 -7.14 1.64 15.74
CA TYR A 98 -6.78 1.86 14.33
C TYR A 98 -5.47 2.64 14.19
N ILE A 99 -5.31 3.76 14.88
CA ILE A 99 -4.09 4.56 14.82
C ILE A 99 -2.88 3.74 15.26
N SER A 100 -2.99 2.99 16.37
CA SER A 100 -1.87 2.24 16.94
C SER A 100 -1.43 1.09 16.04
N VAL A 101 -2.38 0.31 15.50
CA VAL A 101 -2.09 -0.81 14.60
C VAL A 101 -1.41 -0.32 13.32
N TRP A 102 -1.94 0.75 12.72
CA TRP A 102 -1.38 1.30 11.48
C TRP A 102 -0.04 2.02 11.70
N ALA A 103 0.15 2.66 12.85
CA ALA A 103 1.45 3.21 13.24
C ALA A 103 2.52 2.11 13.34
N ALA A 104 2.20 1.01 14.02
CA ALA A 104 3.10 -0.14 14.15
C ALA A 104 3.43 -0.77 12.80
N LEU A 105 2.42 -1.00 11.95
CA LEU A 105 2.61 -1.50 10.59
C LEU A 105 3.49 -0.57 9.75
N GLY A 106 3.30 0.75 9.82
CA GLY A 106 4.14 1.72 9.12
C GLY A 106 5.62 1.63 9.52
N GLY A 107 5.89 1.45 10.82
CA GLY A 107 7.24 1.23 11.33
C GLY A 107 7.86 -0.09 10.86
N ILE A 108 7.10 -1.20 10.96
CA ILE A 108 7.54 -2.53 10.52
C ILE A 108 7.86 -2.53 9.02
N ILE A 109 6.97 -1.97 8.20
CA ILE A 109 7.13 -1.90 6.74
C ILE A 109 8.36 -1.07 6.39
N ASN A 110 8.57 0.08 7.03
CA ASN A 110 9.76 0.90 6.80
C ASN A 110 11.05 0.15 7.15
N GLY A 111 11.08 -0.55 8.29
CA GLY A 111 12.22 -1.37 8.69
C GLY A 111 12.48 -2.51 7.72
N PHE A 112 11.42 -3.18 7.26
CA PHE A 112 11.50 -4.26 6.29
C PHE A 112 12.07 -3.79 4.95
N TYR A 113 11.59 -2.67 4.41
CA TYR A 113 12.15 -2.09 3.18
C TYR A 113 13.61 -1.64 3.37
N GLY A 114 13.94 -1.07 4.52
CA GLY A 114 15.33 -0.74 4.86
C GLY A 114 16.25 -1.95 4.85
N PHE A 115 15.76 -3.11 5.31
CA PHE A 115 16.49 -4.38 5.29
C PHE A 115 16.58 -5.01 3.89
N GLN A 116 15.55 -4.83 3.05
CA GLN A 116 15.55 -5.35 1.69
C GLN A 116 16.63 -4.73 0.80
N ILE A 117 16.92 -3.43 0.97
CA ILE A 117 17.92 -2.70 0.16
C ILE A 117 19.29 -3.40 0.17
N PRO A 118 19.95 -3.62 1.31
CA PRO A 118 21.27 -4.28 1.33
C PRO A 118 21.19 -5.73 0.85
N LEU A 119 20.12 -6.45 1.16
CA LEU A 119 19.94 -7.84 0.76
C LEU A 119 19.86 -7.98 -0.76
N PHE A 120 19.05 -7.15 -1.42
CA PHE A 120 18.93 -7.16 -2.87
C PHE A 120 20.18 -6.60 -3.55
N ASN A 121 20.81 -5.57 -2.99
CA ASN A 121 22.08 -5.05 -3.53
C ASN A 121 23.19 -6.10 -3.52
N LEU A 122 23.28 -6.95 -2.49
CA LEU A 122 24.24 -8.05 -2.44
C LEU A 122 24.01 -9.06 -3.57
N VAL A 123 22.76 -9.44 -3.81
CA VAL A 123 22.38 -10.36 -4.88
C VAL A 123 22.66 -9.75 -6.26
N LEU A 124 22.28 -8.49 -6.48
CA LEU A 124 22.58 -7.75 -7.70
C LEU A 124 24.09 -7.68 -7.96
N CYS A 125 24.88 -7.35 -6.95
CA CYS A 125 26.34 -7.24 -7.06
C CYS A 125 26.99 -8.58 -7.43
N PHE A 126 26.54 -9.68 -6.81
CA PHE A 126 27.00 -11.03 -7.15
C PHE A 126 26.80 -11.37 -8.64
N PHE A 127 25.59 -11.15 -9.18
CA PHE A 127 25.31 -11.42 -10.58
C PHE A 127 26.08 -10.51 -11.54
N VAL A 128 26.19 -9.21 -11.22
CA VAL A 128 26.98 -8.26 -12.02
C VAL A 128 28.45 -8.67 -12.07
N LEU A 129 29.02 -9.13 -10.94
CA LEU A 129 30.42 -9.58 -10.89
C LEU A 129 30.65 -10.87 -11.68
N ILE A 130 29.74 -11.84 -11.59
CA ILE A 130 29.81 -13.07 -12.40
C ILE A 130 29.76 -12.74 -13.89
N LEU A 131 28.80 -11.92 -14.31
CA LEU A 131 28.71 -11.49 -15.72
C LEU A 131 29.97 -10.75 -16.17
N ALA A 132 30.54 -9.89 -15.31
CA ALA A 132 31.78 -9.22 -15.61
C ALA A 132 32.95 -10.20 -15.81
N ILE A 133 33.06 -11.25 -14.99
CA ILE A 133 34.10 -12.29 -15.13
C ILE A 133 33.88 -13.10 -16.41
N LEU A 134 32.65 -13.56 -16.68
CA LEU A 134 32.33 -14.35 -17.87
C LEU A 134 32.55 -13.55 -19.17
N ASN A 135 32.27 -12.24 -19.16
CA ASN A 135 32.49 -11.37 -20.32
C ASN A 135 33.96 -10.94 -20.50
N VAL A 136 34.82 -11.17 -19.50
CA VAL A 136 36.27 -10.95 -19.63
C VAL A 136 36.95 -12.13 -20.34
N ASP A 137 36.41 -13.34 -20.22
CA ASP A 137 36.98 -14.55 -20.85
C ASP A 137 36.76 -14.59 -22.38
N GLU A 138 35.83 -13.79 -22.92
CA GLU A 138 35.59 -13.68 -24.38
C GLU A 138 36.44 -12.58 -25.08
N ARG A 139 37.39 -11.92 -24.38
CA ARG A 139 38.29 -10.91 -24.97
C ARG A 139 39.74 -11.33 -25.03
#